data_AF-A0AAD5QZS1-F1
#
_entry.id   AF-A0AAD5QZS1-F1
#
_cell.length_a   1.000
_cell.length_b   1.000
_cell.length_c   1.000
_cell.angle_alpha   90.00
_cell.angle_beta   90.00
_cell.angle_gamma   90.00
#
_symmetry.space_group_name_H-M   'P 1'
#
loop_
_entity.id
_entity.type
_entity.pdbx_description
1 polymer ?
#
loop_
_entity_poly.entity_id
_entity_poly.type
_entity_poly.pdbx_seq_one_letter_code
_entity_poly.pdbx_strand_id
1 'polypeptide(L)'
;MFEENKAALEQGNIIGKQLLLFPIGDVELRKTTIRLLFNLSFDAKARSRMVAEGLVAQVTPLIENDADALNLLYQLSVNDDAKAMLTFTDAMQL
;
A
#
# COMPACT_ATOMS: atom_id res chain seq x y z
N MET A 1 -1.88 0.04 15.57
CA MET A 1 -2.96 1.05 15.48
C MET A 1 -4.05 0.64 16.45
N PHE A 2 -4.71 1.57 17.14
CA PHE A 2 -5.86 1.24 17.98
C PHE A 2 -7.07 0.86 17.11
N GLU A 3 -7.88 -0.12 17.54
CA GLU A 3 -9.02 -0.63 16.78
C GLU A 3 -10.09 0.44 16.50
N GLU A 4 -10.30 1.36 17.44
CA GLU A 4 -11.22 2.50 17.27
C GLU A 4 -10.82 3.40 16.09
N ASN A 5 -9.51 3.67 15.95
CA ASN A 5 -8.99 4.44 14.83
C ASN A 5 -9.19 3.70 13.53
N LYS A 6 -8.94 2.39 13.51
CA LYS A 6 -9.14 1.56 12.32
C LYS A 6 -10.60 1.59 11.85
N ALA A 7 -11.56 1.42 12.76
CA ALA A 7 -12.99 1.48 12.44
C ALA A 7 -13.39 2.86 11.87
N ALA A 8 -12.91 3.96 12.47
CA ALA A 8 -13.16 5.31 11.96
C ALA A 8 -12.56 5.52 10.56
N LEU A 9 -11.35 5.02 10.30
CA LEU A 9 -10.69 5.13 9.00
C LEU A 9 -11.38 4.28 7.92
N GLU A 10 -11.90 3.11 8.28
CA GLU A 10 -12.72 2.29 7.38
C GLU A 10 -14.01 3.02 6.98
N GLN A 11 -14.76 3.55 7.96
CA GLN A 11 -15.98 4.33 7.72
C GLN A 11 -15.72 5.56 6.83
N GLY A 12 -14.56 6.21 7.02
CA GLY A 12 -14.14 7.37 6.24
C GLY A 12 -13.68 7.10 4.81
N ASN A 13 -13.68 5.83 4.37
CA ASN A 13 -13.14 5.40 3.08
C ASN A 13 -11.68 5.84 2.87
N ILE A 14 -10.87 5.75 3.93
CA ILE A 14 -9.54 6.37 3.93
C ILE A 14 -8.57 5.69 2.95
N ILE A 15 -8.68 4.38 2.76
CA ILE A 15 -7.87 3.65 1.76
C ILE A 15 -8.15 4.20 0.36
N GLY A 16 -9.42 4.24 -0.06
CA GLY A 16 -9.78 4.76 -1.39
C GLY A 16 -9.33 6.21 -1.59
N LYS A 17 -9.50 7.07 -0.58
CA LYS A 17 -9.03 8.47 -0.65
C LYS A 17 -7.52 8.59 -0.78
N GLN A 18 -6.75 7.75 -0.08
CA GLN A 18 -5.29 7.74 -0.20
C GLN A 18 -4.83 7.23 -1.55
N LEU A 19 -5.52 6.25 -2.12
CA LEU A 19 -5.18 5.68 -3.43
C LEU A 19 -5.38 6.69 -4.56
N LEU A 20 -6.35 7.60 -4.43
CA LEU A 20 -6.51 8.75 -5.35
C LEU A 20 -5.33 9.72 -5.36
N LEU A 21 -4.45 9.67 -4.35
CA LEU A 21 -3.26 10.52 -4.33
C LEU A 21 -2.15 9.99 -5.25
N PHE A 22 -2.20 8.70 -5.64
CA PHE A 22 -1.16 8.12 -6.47
C PHE A 22 -1.34 8.43 -7.97
N PRO A 23 -0.25 8.79 -8.68
CA PRO A 23 1.12 8.91 -8.19
C PRO A 23 1.38 10.24 -7.45
N ILE A 24 1.94 10.15 -6.23
CA ILE A 24 2.26 11.33 -5.40
C ILE A 24 3.66 11.86 -5.75
N GLY A 25 3.73 13.08 -6.32
CA GLY A 25 5.01 13.74 -6.63
C GLY A 25 5.77 14.23 -5.39
N ASP A 26 5.05 14.75 -4.40
CA ASP A 26 5.63 15.25 -3.15
C ASP A 26 6.20 14.11 -2.30
N VAL A 27 7.49 14.20 -1.95
CA VAL A 27 8.23 13.13 -1.27
C VAL A 27 7.74 12.92 0.17
N GLU A 28 7.47 14.00 0.91
CA GLU A 28 7.07 13.90 2.32
C GLU A 28 5.64 13.39 2.46
N LEU A 29 4.74 13.88 1.62
CA LEU A 29 3.37 13.38 1.53
C LEU A 29 3.36 11.91 1.12
N ARG A 30 4.18 11.52 0.14
CA ARG A 30 4.27 10.11 -0.28
C ARG A 30 4.72 9.20 0.85
N LYS A 31 5.80 9.57 1.57
CA LYS A 31 6.28 8.82 2.74
C LYS A 31 5.22 8.71 3.83
N THR A 32 4.51 9.80 4.10
CA THR A 32 3.45 9.83 5.12
C THR A 32 2.27 8.93 4.72
N THR A 33 1.86 8.98 3.45
CA THR A 33 0.81 8.11 2.91
C THR A 33 1.24 6.64 2.97
N ILE A 34 2.46 6.29 2.56
CA ILE A 34 2.98 4.92 2.62
C ILE A 34 2.97 4.38 4.06
N ARG A 35 3.41 5.17 5.04
CA ARG A 35 3.38 4.76 6.46
C ARG A 35 1.96 4.51 6.96
N LEU A 36 1.00 5.33 6.54
CA LEU A 36 -0.40 5.14 6.91
C LEU A 36 -1.00 3.89 6.25
N LEU A 37 -0.73 3.66 4.96
CA LEU A 37 -1.13 2.45 4.26
C LEU A 37 -0.47 1.20 4.88
N PHE A 38 0.80 1.28 5.25
CA PHE A 38 1.49 0.20 5.97
C PHE A 38 0.80 -0.12 7.30
N ASN A 39 0.46 0.88 8.09
CA ASN A 39 -0.28 0.66 9.33
C ASN A 39 -1.66 0.02 9.10
N LEU A 40 -2.35 0.38 8.00
CA LEU A 40 -3.64 -0.21 7.62
C LEU A 40 -3.48 -1.63 7.05
N SER A 41 -2.33 -1.95 6.46
CA SER A 41 -2.05 -3.24 5.82
C SER A 41 -2.00 -4.41 6.80
N PHE A 42 -2.02 -4.19 8.11
CA PHE A 42 -2.19 -5.27 9.08
C PHE A 42 -3.60 -5.88 9.05
N ASP A 43 -4.59 -5.16 8.52
CA ASP A 43 -5.91 -5.71 8.26
C ASP A 43 -6.01 -6.40 6.89
N ALA A 44 -6.56 -7.62 6.87
CA ALA A 44 -6.67 -8.41 5.64
C ALA A 44 -7.60 -7.77 4.60
N LYS A 45 -8.73 -7.18 5.01
CA LYS A 45 -9.66 -6.52 4.08
C LYS A 45 -9.02 -5.27 3.48
N ALA A 46 -8.30 -4.52 4.30
CA ALA A 46 -7.53 -3.37 3.84
C ALA A 46 -6.48 -3.77 2.78
N ARG A 47 -5.72 -4.85 3.01
CA ARG A 47 -4.77 -5.38 2.01
C ARG A 47 -5.47 -5.78 0.72
N SER A 48 -6.52 -6.60 0.80
CA SER A 48 -7.26 -7.04 -0.39
C SER A 48 -7.76 -5.86 -1.21
N ARG A 49 -8.25 -4.82 -0.54
CA ARG A 49 -8.69 -3.59 -1.20
C ARG A 49 -7.54 -2.83 -1.87
N MET A 50 -6.42 -2.65 -1.17
CA MET A 50 -5.24 -1.98 -1.73
C MET A 50 -4.72 -2.70 -2.99
N VAL A 51 -4.69 -4.03 -2.96
CA VAL A 51 -4.28 -4.86 -4.11
C VAL A 51 -5.28 -4.70 -5.25
N ALA A 52 -6.58 -4.84 -4.98
CA ALA A 52 -7.63 -4.70 -5.99
C ALA A 52 -7.63 -3.32 -6.68
N GLU A 53 -7.26 -2.27 -5.95
CA GLU A 53 -7.15 -0.90 -6.46
C GLU A 53 -5.75 -0.58 -7.06
N GLY A 54 -4.89 -1.59 -7.25
CA GLY A 54 -3.65 -1.46 -8.03
C GLY A 54 -2.45 -0.86 -7.31
N LEU A 55 -2.48 -0.79 -5.97
CA LEU A 55 -1.40 -0.19 -5.18
C LEU A 55 -0.04 -0.89 -5.39
N VAL A 56 -0.03 -2.18 -5.70
CA VAL A 56 1.19 -2.98 -5.94
C VAL A 56 2.06 -2.32 -7.01
N ALA A 57 1.49 -1.99 -8.17
CA ALA A 57 2.23 -1.37 -9.27
C ALA A 57 2.74 0.05 -8.94
N GLN A 58 2.05 0.77 -8.05
CA GLN A 58 2.43 2.12 -7.63
C GLN A 58 3.59 2.12 -6.62
N VAL A 59 3.67 1.09 -5.78
CA VAL A 59 4.67 1.00 -4.69
C VAL A 59 5.95 0.31 -5.18
N THR A 60 5.86 -0.64 -6.12
CA THR A 60 7.02 -1.37 -6.66
C THR A 60 8.20 -0.45 -7.05
N PRO A 61 8.02 0.65 -7.82
CA PRO A 61 9.15 1.49 -8.24
C PRO A 61 9.84 2.23 -7.09
N LEU A 62 9.24 2.25 -5.89
CA LEU A 62 9.72 3.01 -4.75
C LEU A 62 10.63 2.17 -3.83
N ILE A 63 10.60 0.84 -3.94
CA ILE A 63 11.16 -0.06 -2.92
C ILE A 63 12.69 0.00 -2.82
N GLU A 64 13.40 0.37 -3.88
CA GLU A 64 14.86 0.54 -3.84
C GLU A 64 15.30 1.72 -2.97
N ASN A 65 14.46 2.76 -2.89
CA ASN A 65 14.82 4.05 -2.29
C ASN A 65 13.98 4.39 -1.05
N ASP A 66 13.00 3.55 -0.70
CA ASP A 66 12.09 3.76 0.41
C ASP A 66 11.81 2.43 1.15
N ALA A 67 12.42 2.28 2.33
CA ALA A 67 12.24 1.09 3.16
C ALA A 67 10.78 0.92 3.63
N ASP A 68 10.03 2.02 3.80
CA ASP A 68 8.61 1.95 4.17
C ASP A 68 7.78 1.40 2.98
N ALA A 69 8.17 1.69 1.75
CA ALA A 69 7.57 1.12 0.54
C ALA A 69 7.82 -0.39 0.44
N LEU A 70 9.06 -0.83 0.72
CA LEU A 70 9.38 -2.26 0.75
C LEU A 70 8.58 -3.01 1.83
N ASN A 71 8.48 -2.44 3.03
CA ASN A 71 7.67 -3.00 4.12
C ASN A 71 6.19 -3.12 3.75
N LEU A 72 5.64 -2.10 3.08
CA LEU A 72 4.27 -2.14 2.56
C LEU A 72 4.11 -3.21 1.49
N LEU A 73 5.03 -3.29 0.52
CA LEU A 73 4.98 -4.30 -0.53
C LEU A 73 5.02 -5.72 0.04
N TYR A 74 5.85 -5.95 1.06
CA TYR A 74 5.90 -7.22 1.79
C TYR A 74 4.54 -7.56 2.40
N GLN A 75 3.87 -6.62 3.07
CA GLN A 75 2.54 -6.86 3.63
C GLN A 75 1.51 -7.19 2.54
N LEU A 76 1.52 -6.47 1.42
CA LEU A 76 0.61 -6.73 0.29
C LEU A 76 0.86 -8.12 -0.33
N SER A 77 2.13 -8.56 -0.40
CA SER A 77 2.53 -9.85 -0.98
C SER A 77 1.97 -11.08 -0.25
N VAL A 78 1.41 -10.91 0.96
CA VAL A 78 0.65 -11.97 1.65
C VAL A 78 -0.59 -12.38 0.85
N ASN A 79 -1.16 -11.48 0.04
CA ASN A 79 -2.26 -11.77 -0.88
C ASN A 79 -1.73 -12.42 -2.18
N ASP A 80 -2.31 -13.54 -2.60
CA ASP A 80 -1.93 -14.23 -3.84
C ASP A 80 -2.17 -13.36 -5.09
N ASP A 81 -3.21 -12.51 -5.08
CA ASP A 81 -3.45 -11.56 -6.18
C ASP A 81 -2.28 -10.57 -6.33
N ALA A 82 -1.68 -10.15 -5.21
CA ALA A 82 -0.52 -9.26 -5.24
C ALA A 82 0.70 -9.96 -5.83
N LYS A 83 0.89 -11.25 -5.53
CA LYS A 83 1.97 -12.06 -6.13
C LYS A 83 1.79 -12.17 -7.63
N ALA A 84 0.56 -12.41 -8.11
CA ALA A 84 0.26 -12.41 -9.53
C ALA A 84 0.58 -11.06 -10.18
N MET A 85 0.17 -9.94 -9.55
CA MET A 85 0.48 -8.60 -10.04
C MET A 85 1.99 -8.32 -10.11
N LEU A 86 2.77 -8.77 -9.14
CA LEU A 86 4.23 -8.58 -9.11
C LEU A 86 4.94 -9.19 -10.33
N THR A 87 4.41 -10.27 -10.91
CA THR A 87 4.98 -10.88 -12.12
C THR A 87 4.93 -9.96 -13.35
N PHE A 88 4.07 -8.95 -13.31
CA PHE A 88 3.93 -7.92 -14.35
C PHE A 88 4.66 -6.62 -14.02
N THR A 89 5.48 -6.61 -12.97
CA THR A 89 6.29 -5.45 -12.55
C THR A 89 7.77 -5.79 -12.56
N ASP A 90 8.64 -4.78 -12.59
CA ASP A 90 10.09 -4.98 -12.53
C ASP A 90 10.59 -5.40 -11.12
N ALA A 91 9.69 -5.56 -10.14
CA ALA A 91 10.03 -5.99 -8.77
C ALA A 91 10.83 -7.30 -8.71
N MET A 92 10.62 -8.22 -9.66
CA MET A 92 11.33 -9.51 -9.67
C MET A 92 12.78 -9.40 -10.18
N GLN A 93 13.18 -8.25 -10.72
CA GLN A 93 14.52 -8.01 -11.25
C GLN A 93 15.44 -7.28 -10.25
N LEU A 94 14.89 -6.86 -9.10
CA LEU A 94 15.56 -6.16 -8.00
C LEU A 94 16.13 -7.14 -6.97
#